data_AF-A0A1V6F954-F1
#
_entry.id   AF-A0A1V6F954-F1
#
_cell.length_a   1.000
_cell.length_b   1.000
_cell.length_c   1.000
_cell.angle_alpha   90.00
_cell.angle_beta   90.00
_cell.angle_gamma   90.00
#
_symmetry.space_group_name_H-M   'P 1'
#
loop_
_entity.id
_entity.type
_entity.pdbx_description
1 polymer ?
#
loop_
_entity_poly.entity_id
_entity_poly.type
_entity_poly.pdbx_seq_one_letter_code
_entity_poly.pdbx_strand_id
1 'polypeptide(L)'
;MNIDFKLDKLSVIGRAAEAYATGELSEVKERAERLYLGKRYPFVISPDYPYPLHLFSPRLSAMLEGVTNYPDAEETWELITARENIIKMTAVTEIKRTAAEILGPLFEEKYPQSDGIIARKQMIGYMIKIVMECFGYITSQGRMQIDTSGGSGNPNRRTNFFKSATRYAKMTPGERDALLGQIESADVKRHFLAITDLVIKGQTGYQRVYNIDGLTNWDTL
;
A
#
# COMPACT_ATOMS: atom_id res chain seq x y z
N MET A 1 14.94 -18.13 -4.44
CA MET A 1 13.71 -17.70 -3.73
C MET A 1 12.66 -17.49 -4.81
N ASN A 2 11.64 -18.34 -4.90
CA ASN A 2 10.61 -18.23 -5.96
C ASN A 2 9.53 -17.26 -5.51
N ILE A 3 9.38 -16.16 -6.25
CA ILE A 3 8.37 -15.12 -6.01
C ILE A 3 7.21 -15.41 -6.95
N ASP A 4 5.98 -15.46 -6.43
CA ASP A 4 4.79 -15.65 -7.26
C ASP A 4 4.45 -14.32 -7.94
N PHE A 5 4.83 -14.23 -9.21
CA PHE A 5 5.08 -12.98 -9.89
C PHE A 5 4.12 -12.76 -11.06
N LYS A 6 3.02 -12.03 -10.80
CA LYS A 6 1.98 -11.75 -11.78
C LYS A 6 1.58 -10.27 -11.73
N LEU A 7 1.36 -9.68 -12.90
CA LEU A 7 0.96 -8.27 -13.04
C LEU A 7 -0.35 -7.95 -12.30
N ASP A 8 -1.29 -8.90 -12.25
CA ASP A 8 -2.57 -8.77 -11.53
C ASP A 8 -2.41 -8.48 -10.02
N LYS A 9 -1.23 -8.74 -9.45
CA LYS A 9 -0.89 -8.41 -8.06
C LYS A 9 -0.54 -6.94 -7.87
N LEU A 10 -0.07 -6.25 -8.91
CA LEU A 10 0.11 -4.80 -8.94
C LEU A 10 -1.20 -4.10 -9.32
N SER A 11 -2.11 -4.06 -8.35
CA SER A 11 -3.48 -3.60 -8.57
C SER A 11 -3.62 -2.14 -8.94
N VAL A 12 -2.66 -1.27 -8.59
CA VAL A 12 -2.70 0.16 -8.88
C VAL A 12 -1.65 0.57 -9.90
N ILE A 13 -0.44 0.01 -9.85
CA ILE A 13 0.62 0.37 -10.82
C ILE A 13 0.26 -0.10 -12.23
N GLY A 14 -0.22 -1.34 -12.38
CA GLY A 14 -0.64 -1.87 -13.68
C GLY A 14 -1.79 -1.08 -14.28
N ARG A 15 -2.83 -0.84 -13.48
CA ARG A 15 -4.02 -0.05 -13.90
C ARG A 15 -3.69 1.40 -14.22
N ALA A 16 -2.77 2.02 -13.47
CA ALA A 16 -2.29 3.35 -13.80
C ALA A 16 -1.61 3.36 -15.17
N ALA A 17 -0.68 2.43 -15.41
CA ALA A 17 0.00 2.33 -16.70
C ALA A 17 -0.97 2.14 -17.87
N GLU A 18 -1.98 1.30 -17.71
CA GLU A 18 -3.05 1.09 -18.70
C GLU A 18 -3.83 2.38 -18.96
N ALA A 19 -4.36 3.01 -17.91
CA ALA A 19 -5.16 4.23 -18.03
C ALA A 19 -4.39 5.40 -18.64
N TYR A 20 -3.10 5.57 -18.32
CA TYR A 20 -2.27 6.60 -18.95
C TYR A 20 -1.93 6.27 -20.40
N ALA A 21 -1.81 4.99 -20.77
CA ALA A 21 -1.58 4.59 -22.15
C ALA A 21 -2.82 4.79 -23.03
N THR A 22 -4.01 4.51 -22.49
CA THR A 22 -5.28 4.65 -23.23
C THR A 22 -5.87 6.06 -23.15
N GLY A 23 -5.42 6.88 -22.20
CA GLY A 23 -5.99 8.20 -21.91
C GLY A 23 -7.30 8.15 -21.10
N GLU A 24 -7.70 6.98 -20.61
CA GLU A 24 -8.93 6.77 -19.83
C GLU A 24 -8.75 7.21 -18.36
N LEU A 25 -8.63 8.52 -18.15
CA LEU A 25 -8.34 9.13 -16.84
C LEU A 25 -9.55 9.80 -16.18
N SER A 26 -10.69 9.87 -16.86
CA SER A 26 -11.89 10.60 -16.40
C SER A 26 -12.38 10.10 -15.04
N GLU A 27 -12.52 8.78 -14.89
CA GLU A 27 -13.05 8.19 -13.65
C GLU A 27 -12.13 8.44 -12.45
N VAL A 28 -10.81 8.35 -12.64
CA VAL A 28 -9.83 8.62 -11.59
C VAL A 28 -9.79 10.10 -11.24
N LYS A 29 -9.93 10.98 -12.25
CA LYS A 29 -10.05 12.42 -12.04
C LYS A 29 -11.26 12.75 -11.17
N GLU A 30 -12.43 12.23 -11.52
CA GLU A 30 -13.67 12.46 -10.76
C GLU A 30 -13.54 11.97 -9.31
N ARG A 31 -12.99 10.77 -9.09
CA ARG A 31 -12.70 10.24 -7.75
C ARG A 31 -11.77 11.16 -6.97
N ALA A 32 -10.70 11.65 -7.60
CA ALA A 32 -9.75 12.55 -6.96
C ALA A 32 -10.39 13.88 -6.54
N GLU A 33 -11.22 14.44 -7.42
CA GLU A 33 -11.98 15.67 -7.13
C GLU A 33 -12.98 15.47 -6.00
N ARG A 34 -13.71 14.34 -5.97
CA ARG A 34 -14.66 14.03 -4.89
C ARG A 34 -13.97 13.83 -3.53
N LEU A 35 -12.90 13.03 -3.49
CA LEU A 35 -12.25 12.64 -2.24
C LEU A 35 -11.31 13.71 -1.68
N TYR A 36 -10.71 14.53 -2.55
CA TYR A 36 -9.65 15.47 -2.17
C TYR A 36 -9.95 16.90 -2.60
N LEU A 37 -11.23 17.28 -2.74
CA LEU A 37 -11.65 18.61 -3.17
C LEU A 37 -10.93 19.71 -2.37
N GLY A 38 -10.17 20.56 -3.07
CA GLY A 38 -9.42 21.67 -2.46
C GLY A 38 -8.24 21.25 -1.57
N LYS A 39 -7.91 19.95 -1.50
CA LYS A 39 -6.78 19.40 -0.74
C LYS A 39 -5.65 19.01 -1.69
N ARG A 40 -4.43 18.88 -1.16
CA ARG A 40 -3.31 18.32 -1.90
C ARG A 40 -3.52 16.82 -2.11
N TYR A 41 -3.41 16.37 -3.35
CA TYR A 41 -3.50 14.97 -3.72
C TYR A 41 -2.38 14.13 -3.08
N PRO A 42 -2.70 13.09 -2.27
CA PRO A 42 -1.71 12.19 -1.72
C PRO A 42 -1.24 11.19 -2.80
N PHE A 43 -0.10 10.54 -2.61
CA PHE A 43 0.40 9.49 -3.51
C PHE A 43 0.56 9.90 -4.99
N VAL A 44 0.77 11.18 -5.28
CA VAL A 44 1.05 11.67 -6.63
C VAL A 44 2.50 11.37 -7.03
N ILE A 45 2.68 10.69 -8.16
CA ILE A 45 3.98 10.21 -8.62
C ILE A 45 4.84 11.37 -9.12
N SER A 46 4.34 12.15 -10.09
CA SER A 46 5.03 13.30 -10.69
C SER A 46 4.02 14.19 -11.42
N PRO A 47 4.43 15.36 -11.95
CA PRO A 47 3.54 16.18 -12.79
C PRO A 47 2.99 15.45 -14.02
N ASP A 48 3.76 14.51 -14.59
CA ASP A 48 3.34 13.68 -15.74
C ASP A 48 2.30 12.61 -15.35
N TYR A 49 2.21 12.31 -14.05
CA TYR A 49 1.28 11.35 -13.46
C TYR A 49 0.52 12.02 -12.30
N PRO A 50 -0.35 12.99 -12.60
CA PRO A 50 -0.87 13.94 -11.61
C PRO A 50 -1.91 13.35 -10.66
N TYR A 51 -2.48 12.18 -10.98
CA TYR A 51 -3.51 11.56 -10.16
C TYR A 51 -2.92 10.64 -9.08
N PRO A 52 -3.49 10.61 -7.87
CA PRO A 52 -3.08 9.71 -6.80
C PRO A 52 -3.02 8.25 -7.23
N LEU A 53 -1.87 7.60 -7.06
CA LEU A 53 -1.69 6.21 -7.49
C LEU A 53 -2.72 5.24 -6.85
N HIS A 54 -3.05 5.44 -5.58
CA HIS A 54 -4.00 4.57 -4.86
C HIS A 54 -5.42 4.60 -5.45
N LEU A 55 -5.83 5.66 -6.16
CA LEU A 55 -7.17 5.78 -6.76
C LEU A 55 -7.35 4.95 -8.02
N PHE A 56 -6.26 4.39 -8.57
CA PHE A 56 -6.35 3.38 -9.61
C PHE A 56 -6.85 2.02 -9.07
N SER A 57 -7.10 1.91 -7.76
CA SER A 57 -7.87 0.81 -7.19
C SER A 57 -9.34 1.19 -7.08
N PRO A 58 -10.25 0.59 -7.88
CA PRO A 58 -11.68 0.86 -7.75
C PRO A 58 -12.23 0.38 -6.40
N ARG A 59 -11.70 -0.73 -5.89
CA ARG A 59 -12.13 -1.28 -4.59
C ARG A 59 -11.78 -0.33 -3.44
N LEU A 60 -10.57 0.25 -3.43
CA LEU A 60 -10.21 1.22 -2.40
C LEU A 60 -11.05 2.49 -2.58
N SER A 61 -11.18 2.99 -3.81
CA SER A 61 -11.98 4.18 -4.08
C SER A 61 -13.42 4.05 -3.58
N ALA A 62 -14.08 2.91 -3.88
CA ALA A 62 -15.43 2.64 -3.40
C ALA A 62 -15.52 2.55 -1.85
N MET A 63 -14.46 2.09 -1.19
CA MET A 63 -14.39 2.11 0.28
C MET A 63 -14.31 3.54 0.81
N LEU A 64 -13.44 4.37 0.23
CA LEU A 64 -13.24 5.75 0.67
C LEU A 64 -14.43 6.66 0.34
N GLU A 65 -15.17 6.39 -0.74
CA GLU A 65 -16.38 7.12 -1.10
C GLU A 65 -17.60 6.73 -0.25
N GLY A 66 -17.46 5.80 0.70
CA GLY A 66 -18.55 5.36 1.57
C GLY A 66 -19.62 4.51 0.86
N VAL A 67 -19.33 4.00 -0.34
CA VAL A 67 -20.26 3.17 -1.14
C VAL A 67 -20.33 1.72 -0.62
N THR A 68 -19.45 1.34 0.30
CA THR A 68 -19.35 -0.01 0.88
C THR A 68 -19.79 -0.06 2.33
N ASN A 69 -20.02 -1.27 2.88
CA ASN A 69 -20.40 -1.50 4.27
C ASN A 69 -19.26 -1.26 5.30
N TYR A 70 -18.35 -0.33 5.02
CA TYR A 70 -17.20 0.01 5.86
C TYR A 70 -17.27 1.48 6.30
N PRO A 71 -18.07 1.81 7.33
CA PRO A 71 -18.26 3.19 7.77
C PRO A 71 -16.98 3.84 8.30
N ASP A 72 -15.99 3.03 8.71
CA ASP A 72 -14.71 3.44 9.26
C ASP A 72 -13.57 3.43 8.22
N ALA A 73 -13.88 3.29 6.92
CA ALA A 73 -12.88 3.14 5.87
C ALA A 73 -11.94 4.35 5.72
N GLU A 74 -12.50 5.57 5.69
CA GLU A 74 -11.72 6.80 5.56
C GLU A 74 -10.78 6.98 6.77
N GLU A 75 -11.32 6.85 7.98
CA GLU A 75 -10.55 6.97 9.23
C GLU A 75 -9.47 5.88 9.36
N THR A 76 -9.74 4.67 8.85
CA THR A 76 -8.75 3.59 8.76
C THR A 76 -7.64 3.93 7.77
N TRP A 77 -8.02 4.48 6.62
CA TRP A 77 -7.09 4.88 5.57
C TRP A 77 -6.15 5.99 6.04
N GLU A 78 -6.68 7.03 6.71
CA GLU A 78 -5.87 8.09 7.31
C GLU A 78 -4.88 7.55 8.35
N LEU A 79 -5.32 6.61 9.20
CA LEU A 79 -4.43 5.95 10.17
C LEU A 79 -3.31 5.17 9.48
N ILE A 80 -3.62 4.37 8.46
CA ILE A 80 -2.61 3.57 7.75
C ILE A 80 -1.64 4.48 6.98
N THR A 81 -2.15 5.56 6.40
CA THR A 81 -1.36 6.48 5.56
C THR A 81 -0.67 7.59 6.34
N ALA A 82 -0.84 7.66 7.66
CA ALA A 82 -0.01 8.50 8.50
C ALA A 82 1.48 8.18 8.29
N ARG A 83 2.32 9.22 8.21
CA ARG A 83 3.74 9.12 7.88
C ARG A 83 4.46 8.11 8.78
N GLU A 84 4.23 8.18 10.08
CA GLU A 84 4.85 7.34 11.10
C GLU A 84 4.48 5.86 10.90
N ASN A 85 3.24 5.60 10.48
CA ASN A 85 2.75 4.24 10.27
C ASN A 85 3.29 3.63 8.97
N ILE A 86 3.46 4.45 7.91
CA ILE A 86 4.20 4.03 6.72
C ILE A 86 5.65 3.69 7.05
N ILE A 87 6.36 4.54 7.80
CA ILE A 87 7.76 4.27 8.22
C ILE A 87 7.84 2.96 9.01
N LYS A 88 6.94 2.74 9.96
CA LYS A 88 6.86 1.47 10.70
C LYS A 88 6.69 0.28 9.76
N MET A 89 5.73 0.35 8.83
CA MET A 89 5.43 -0.73 7.89
C MET A 89 6.60 -1.04 6.95
N THR A 90 7.27 -0.02 6.40
CA THR A 90 8.43 -0.22 5.51
C THR A 90 9.61 -0.80 6.28
N ALA A 91 9.94 -0.25 7.45
CA ALA A 91 11.06 -0.70 8.27
C ALA A 91 10.90 -2.16 8.75
N VAL A 92 9.72 -2.57 9.23
CA VAL A 92 9.53 -3.96 9.68
C VAL A 92 9.57 -4.97 8.52
N THR A 93 9.25 -4.51 7.31
CA THR A 93 9.31 -5.34 6.10
C THR A 93 10.77 -5.66 5.74
N GLU A 94 11.70 -4.73 5.95
CA GLU A 94 13.14 -4.95 5.72
C GLU A 94 13.73 -6.05 6.62
N ILE A 95 13.26 -6.11 7.87
CA ILE A 95 13.61 -7.20 8.81
C ILE A 95 12.68 -8.43 8.66
N LYS A 96 12.03 -8.58 7.50
CA LYS A 96 11.24 -9.75 7.09
C LYS A 96 9.99 -10.02 7.93
N ARG A 97 9.48 -9.04 8.69
CA ARG A 97 8.18 -9.10 9.38
C ARG A 97 7.06 -8.54 8.49
N THR A 98 5.81 -8.67 8.92
CA THR A 98 4.66 -8.20 8.11
C THR A 98 4.28 -6.76 8.46
N ALA A 99 3.93 -5.97 7.45
CA ALA A 99 3.44 -4.60 7.64
C ALA A 99 2.18 -4.54 8.52
N ALA A 100 1.29 -5.53 8.41
CA ALA A 100 0.08 -5.57 9.23
C ALA A 100 0.35 -5.85 10.71
N GLU A 101 1.41 -6.60 11.02
CA GLU A 101 1.77 -6.93 12.40
C GLU A 101 2.14 -5.69 13.21
N ILE A 102 2.96 -4.78 12.64
CA ILE A 102 3.43 -3.61 13.40
C ILE A 102 2.32 -2.62 13.73
N LEU A 103 1.27 -2.58 12.91
CA LEU A 103 0.08 -1.77 13.16
C LEU A 103 -0.98 -2.51 13.99
N GLY A 104 -0.78 -3.80 14.26
CA GLY A 104 -1.71 -4.64 15.02
C GLY A 104 -2.20 -4.00 16.32
N PRO A 105 -1.31 -3.53 17.21
CA PRO A 105 -1.71 -2.90 18.46
C PRO A 105 -2.63 -1.68 18.29
N LEU A 106 -2.37 -0.83 17.27
CA LEU A 106 -3.22 0.34 16.98
C LEU A 106 -4.64 -0.09 16.58
N PHE A 107 -4.75 -1.19 15.83
CA PHE A 107 -6.05 -1.72 15.44
C PHE A 107 -6.75 -2.47 16.57
N GLU A 108 -6.04 -3.11 17.49
CA GLU A 108 -6.67 -3.71 18.68
C GLU A 108 -7.29 -2.67 19.59
N GLU A 109 -6.59 -1.55 19.79
CA GLU A 109 -7.09 -0.42 20.59
C GLU A 109 -8.32 0.23 19.93
N LYS A 110 -8.23 0.50 18.62
CA LYS A 110 -9.29 1.18 17.87
C LYS A 110 -10.52 0.30 17.64
N TYR A 111 -10.30 -0.99 17.43
CA TYR A 111 -11.33 -1.94 17.00
C TYR A 111 -11.39 -3.13 17.96
N PRO A 112 -12.16 -3.02 19.06
CA PRO A 112 -12.35 -4.14 19.97
C PRO A 112 -12.93 -5.34 19.22
N GLN A 113 -12.64 -6.56 19.70
CA GLN A 113 -13.13 -7.79 19.08
C GLN A 113 -14.67 -7.83 19.15
N SER A 114 -15.32 -7.43 18.06
CA SER A 114 -16.77 -7.31 17.92
C SER A 114 -17.28 -8.02 16.67
N ASP A 115 -18.59 -8.02 16.48
CA ASP A 115 -19.21 -8.38 15.21
C ASP A 115 -18.61 -7.53 14.07
N GLY A 116 -18.38 -8.14 12.91
CA GLY A 116 -17.78 -7.49 11.74
C GLY A 116 -16.24 -7.42 11.71
N ILE A 117 -15.55 -7.92 12.75
CA ILE A 117 -14.08 -7.87 12.84
C ILE A 117 -13.36 -8.53 11.65
N ILE A 118 -13.93 -9.59 11.06
CA ILE A 118 -13.36 -10.27 9.90
C ILE A 118 -13.37 -9.35 8.67
N ALA A 119 -14.50 -8.70 8.40
CA ALA A 119 -14.63 -7.77 7.28
C ALA A 119 -13.64 -6.60 7.44
N ARG A 120 -13.54 -6.06 8.66
CA ARG A 120 -12.58 -5.01 8.98
C ARG A 120 -11.12 -5.43 8.76
N LYS A 121 -10.74 -6.64 9.21
CA LYS A 121 -9.40 -7.21 8.94
C LYS A 121 -9.10 -7.33 7.45
N GLN A 122 -10.11 -7.69 6.63
CA GLN A 122 -9.96 -7.77 5.18
C GLN A 122 -9.80 -6.39 4.55
N MET A 123 -10.57 -5.39 4.99
CA MET A 123 -10.43 -4.00 4.58
C MET A 123 -9.03 -3.46 4.90
N ILE A 124 -8.60 -3.56 6.17
CA ILE A 124 -7.29 -3.09 6.60
C ILE A 124 -6.17 -3.80 5.82
N GLY A 125 -6.26 -5.12 5.68
CA GLY A 125 -5.28 -5.88 4.91
C GLY A 125 -5.19 -5.43 3.44
N TYR A 126 -6.32 -5.06 2.84
CA TYR A 126 -6.37 -4.51 1.49
C TYR A 126 -5.74 -3.12 1.41
N MET A 127 -6.07 -2.22 2.35
CA MET A 127 -5.48 -0.87 2.42
C MET A 127 -3.96 -0.91 2.60
N ILE A 128 -3.46 -1.77 3.51
CA ILE A 128 -2.01 -2.00 3.68
C ILE A 128 -1.40 -2.50 2.38
N LYS A 129 -2.04 -3.44 1.68
CA LYS A 129 -1.56 -3.92 0.38
C LYS A 129 -1.41 -2.78 -0.63
N ILE A 130 -2.38 -1.87 -0.73
CA ILE A 130 -2.32 -0.73 -1.65
C ILE A 130 -1.20 0.24 -1.26
N VAL A 131 -1.05 0.55 0.03
CA VAL A 131 0.02 1.44 0.50
C VAL A 131 1.39 0.83 0.21
N MET A 132 1.61 -0.43 0.59
CA MET A 132 2.85 -1.14 0.30
C MET A 132 3.16 -1.16 -1.21
N GLU A 133 2.14 -1.41 -2.04
CA GLU A 133 2.28 -1.37 -3.50
C GLU A 133 2.68 0.03 -4.00
N CYS A 134 2.07 1.10 -3.47
CA CYS A 134 2.45 2.47 -3.84
C CYS A 134 3.94 2.70 -3.59
N PHE A 135 4.48 2.26 -2.45
CA PHE A 135 5.90 2.35 -2.11
C PHE A 135 6.80 1.32 -2.81
N GLY A 136 6.29 0.61 -3.82
CA GLY A 136 7.07 -0.31 -4.65
C GLY A 136 7.33 -1.66 -3.99
N TYR A 137 6.51 -2.06 -3.00
CA TYR A 137 6.59 -3.39 -2.43
C TYR A 137 5.65 -4.36 -3.14
N ILE A 138 6.16 -5.54 -3.43
CA ILE A 138 5.41 -6.66 -3.99
C ILE A 138 5.12 -7.71 -2.92
N THR A 139 4.06 -8.49 -3.11
CA THR A 139 3.78 -9.61 -2.21
C THR A 139 4.80 -10.72 -2.42
N SER A 140 5.52 -11.10 -1.38
CA SER A 140 6.31 -12.34 -1.35
C SER A 140 5.39 -13.54 -1.09
N GLN A 141 5.75 -14.75 -1.55
CA GLN A 141 4.87 -15.91 -1.44
C GLN A 141 4.50 -16.23 0.02
N GLY A 142 3.21 -16.48 0.25
CA GLY A 142 2.66 -17.01 1.50
C GLY A 142 2.27 -15.96 2.54
N ARG A 143 1.28 -16.31 3.36
CA ARG A 143 0.98 -15.58 4.60
C ARG A 143 1.97 -16.01 5.67
N MET A 144 2.55 -15.06 6.39
CA MET A 144 3.32 -15.34 7.59
C MET A 144 2.39 -15.43 8.77
N GLN A 145 2.53 -16.48 9.57
CA GLN A 145 1.94 -16.51 10.90
C GLN A 145 2.62 -15.44 11.73
N ILE A 146 1.80 -14.56 12.31
CA ILE A 146 2.30 -13.53 13.20
C ILE A 146 2.59 -14.20 14.53
N ASP A 147 3.81 -14.00 15.01
CA ASP A 147 4.25 -14.61 16.25
C ASP A 147 3.39 -14.08 17.41
N THR A 148 2.59 -14.98 17.98
CA THR A 148 1.73 -14.73 19.14
C THR A 148 2.19 -15.55 20.34
N SER A 149 3.39 -16.12 20.28
CA SER A 149 3.98 -16.97 21.33
C SER A 149 4.50 -16.14 22.51
N GLY A 150 3.57 -15.47 23.20
CA GLY A 150 3.64 -15.48 24.65
C GLY A 150 3.09 -16.83 25.09
N GLY A 151 3.93 -17.68 25.69
CA GLY A 151 3.51 -19.01 26.18
C GLY A 151 2.21 -18.94 27.00
N SER A 152 1.47 -20.05 27.03
CA SER A 152 0.09 -20.18 27.54
C SER A 152 -0.18 -19.75 28.99
N GLY A 153 0.78 -19.18 29.71
CA GLY A 153 0.66 -18.64 31.06
C GLY A 153 1.18 -17.22 31.26
N ASN A 154 1.50 -16.46 30.20
CA ASN A 154 1.95 -15.08 30.34
C ASN A 154 0.77 -14.10 30.28
N PRO A 155 0.44 -13.36 31.37
CA PRO A 155 -0.60 -12.33 31.35
C PRO A 155 -0.29 -11.17 30.38
N ASN A 156 0.97 -11.02 29.95
CA ASN A 156 1.42 -10.08 28.91
C ASN A 156 1.50 -10.71 27.52
N ARG A 157 0.72 -11.76 27.24
CA ARG A 157 0.66 -12.34 25.89
C ARG A 157 0.30 -11.22 24.91
N ARG A 158 1.16 -10.98 23.91
CA ARG A 158 0.84 -10.09 22.79
C ARG A 158 -0.39 -10.64 22.08
N THR A 159 -1.55 -10.07 22.36
CA THR A 159 -2.68 -10.14 21.44
C THR A 159 -2.21 -9.45 20.16
N ASN A 160 -2.48 -10.09 19.02
CA ASN A 160 -2.22 -9.48 17.72
C ASN A 160 -3.53 -9.47 16.95
N PHE A 161 -3.88 -8.28 16.45
CA PHE A 161 -5.10 -8.08 15.68
C PHE A 161 -5.15 -9.06 14.50
N PHE A 162 -4.00 -9.30 13.87
CA PHE A 162 -3.84 -10.27 12.80
C PHE A 162 -3.17 -11.55 13.32
N LYS A 163 -3.77 -12.71 13.01
CA LYS A 163 -3.14 -14.02 13.25
C LYS A 163 -2.10 -14.36 12.18
N SER A 164 -2.32 -13.89 10.97
CA SER A 164 -1.39 -14.03 9.86
C SER A 164 -1.57 -12.89 8.87
N ALA A 165 -0.51 -12.53 8.15
CA ALA A 165 -0.55 -11.44 7.18
C ALA A 165 0.38 -11.71 6.00
N THR A 166 0.14 -10.99 4.91
CA THR A 166 0.96 -11.03 3.70
C THR A 166 2.35 -10.48 4.00
N ARG A 167 3.37 -11.16 3.49
CA ARG A 167 4.75 -10.65 3.51
C ARG A 167 5.01 -9.83 2.26
N TYR A 168 5.73 -8.74 2.43
CA TYR A 168 6.10 -7.85 1.34
C TYR A 168 7.62 -7.87 1.15
N ALA A 169 8.07 -7.55 -0.05
CA ALA A 169 9.47 -7.31 -0.38
C ALA A 169 9.55 -6.12 -1.32
N LYS A 170 10.58 -5.30 -1.20
CA LYS A 170 10.79 -4.17 -2.10
C LYS A 170 11.10 -4.70 -3.49
N MET A 171 10.38 -4.19 -4.49
CA MET A 171 10.54 -4.60 -5.89
C MET A 171 11.95 -4.26 -6.38
N THR A 172 12.61 -5.24 -6.96
CA THR A 172 13.91 -5.07 -7.62
C THR A 172 13.73 -4.69 -9.09
N PRO A 173 14.74 -4.08 -9.74
CA PRO A 173 14.69 -3.83 -11.17
C PRO A 173 14.47 -5.09 -12.01
N GLY A 174 15.08 -6.22 -11.63
CA GLY A 174 14.91 -7.49 -12.34
C GLY A 174 13.48 -8.05 -12.22
N GLU A 175 12.85 -7.90 -11.06
CA GLU A 175 11.42 -8.18 -10.90
C GLU A 175 10.60 -7.25 -11.78
N ARG A 176 10.81 -5.93 -11.71
CA ARG A 176 10.11 -4.97 -12.58
C ARG A 176 10.18 -5.38 -14.05
N ASP A 177 11.37 -5.73 -14.55
CA ASP A 177 11.57 -6.18 -15.93
C ASP A 177 10.78 -7.45 -16.26
N ALA A 178 10.68 -8.38 -15.33
CA ALA A 178 9.85 -9.57 -15.49
C ALA A 178 8.33 -9.25 -15.52
N LEU A 179 7.84 -8.19 -14.87
CA LEU A 179 6.43 -7.75 -15.00
C LEU A 179 6.21 -7.04 -16.32
N LEU A 180 7.18 -6.23 -16.71
CA LEU A 180 7.19 -5.54 -17.99
C LEU A 180 7.08 -6.54 -19.15
N GLY A 181 7.72 -7.71 -19.03
CA GLY A 181 7.62 -8.81 -19.99
C GLY A 181 6.22 -9.44 -20.12
N GLN A 182 5.33 -9.25 -19.13
CA GLN A 182 3.95 -9.75 -19.15
C GLN A 182 2.98 -8.80 -19.85
N ILE A 183 3.39 -7.56 -20.12
CA ILE A 183 2.58 -6.55 -20.80
C ILE A 183 2.77 -6.72 -22.31
N GLU A 184 1.70 -6.69 -23.08
CA GLU A 184 1.80 -6.78 -24.55
C GLU A 184 2.00 -5.40 -25.20
N SER A 185 1.18 -4.43 -24.81
CA SER A 185 1.20 -3.07 -25.36
C SER A 185 2.49 -2.30 -25.04
N ALA A 186 3.14 -1.77 -26.08
CA ALA A 186 4.35 -0.96 -25.95
C ALA A 186 4.13 0.35 -25.18
N ASP A 187 2.97 0.98 -25.36
CA ASP A 187 2.63 2.21 -24.64
C ASP A 187 2.39 1.93 -23.16
N VAL A 188 1.69 0.84 -22.83
CA VAL A 188 1.51 0.41 -21.43
C VAL A 188 2.86 0.10 -20.80
N LYS A 189 3.77 -0.59 -21.52
CA LYS A 189 5.15 -0.82 -21.05
C LYS A 189 5.87 0.49 -20.73
N ARG A 190 5.78 1.49 -21.61
CA ARG A 190 6.42 2.80 -21.42
C ARG A 190 5.94 3.46 -20.12
N HIS A 191 4.63 3.52 -19.89
CA HIS A 191 4.08 4.11 -18.67
C HIS A 191 4.39 3.27 -17.43
N PHE A 192 4.29 1.95 -17.51
CA PHE A 192 4.64 1.05 -16.41
C PHE A 192 6.10 1.21 -16.00
N LEU A 193 7.01 1.25 -16.97
CA LEU A 193 8.44 1.45 -16.75
C LEU A 193 8.72 2.78 -16.05
N ALA A 194 8.14 3.87 -16.56
CA ALA A 194 8.34 5.21 -16.01
C ALA A 194 7.79 5.35 -14.58
N ILE A 195 6.59 4.81 -14.31
CA ILE A 195 6.01 4.80 -12.97
C ILE A 195 6.88 4.00 -12.00
N THR A 196 7.24 2.77 -12.38
CA THR A 196 8.02 1.87 -11.51
C THR A 196 9.43 2.38 -11.26
N ASP A 197 10.09 2.99 -12.25
CA ASP A 197 11.41 3.60 -12.08
C ASP A 197 11.38 4.70 -11.01
N LEU A 198 10.38 5.59 -11.06
CA LEU A 198 10.23 6.67 -10.09
C LEU A 198 9.98 6.12 -8.68
N VAL A 199 9.13 5.10 -8.56
CA VAL A 199 8.79 4.46 -7.28
C VAL A 199 10.01 3.74 -6.67
N ILE A 200 10.72 2.93 -7.47
CA ILE A 200 11.89 2.15 -7.01
C ILE A 200 13.02 3.09 -6.58
N LYS A 201 13.25 4.18 -7.33
CA LYS A 201 14.30 5.18 -7.02
C LYS A 201 13.93 6.11 -5.86
N GLY A 202 12.72 6.01 -5.30
CA GLY A 202 12.27 6.92 -4.23
C GLY A 202 11.99 8.35 -4.72
N GLN A 203 11.81 8.55 -6.02
CA GLN A 203 11.79 9.86 -6.66
C GLN A 203 10.38 10.44 -6.86
N THR A 204 9.35 9.73 -6.42
CA THR A 204 7.97 10.23 -6.52
C THR A 204 7.73 11.46 -5.64
N GLY A 205 6.80 12.32 -6.04
CA GLY A 205 6.44 13.52 -5.29
C GLY A 205 6.00 13.20 -3.86
N TYR A 206 5.22 12.13 -3.67
CA TYR A 206 4.80 11.73 -2.34
C TYR A 206 5.96 11.13 -1.51
N GLN A 207 6.84 10.28 -2.05
CA GLN A 207 7.97 9.72 -1.27
C GLN A 207 8.87 10.83 -0.69
N ARG A 208 9.08 11.91 -1.44
CA ARG A 208 9.83 13.09 -0.95
C ARG A 208 9.12 13.79 0.21
N VAL A 209 7.80 13.93 0.15
CA VAL A 209 6.99 14.54 1.23
C VAL A 209 6.97 13.65 2.47
N TYR A 210 6.80 12.34 2.28
CA TYR A 210 6.84 11.37 3.37
C TYR A 210 8.24 11.28 3.98
N ASN A 211 9.31 11.59 3.23
CA ASN A 211 10.69 11.64 3.71
C ASN A 211 11.04 10.45 4.63
N ILE A 212 10.80 9.23 4.14
CA ILE A 212 10.97 7.99 4.92
C ILE A 212 12.44 7.82 5.32
N ASP A 213 13.36 8.11 4.40
CA ASP A 213 14.80 7.87 4.56
C ASP A 213 15.56 9.08 5.16
N GLY A 214 14.97 10.28 5.14
CA GLY A 214 15.66 11.50 5.57
C GLY A 214 15.71 11.75 7.08
N LEU A 215 15.30 10.77 7.91
CA LEU A 215 15.52 10.80 9.37
C LEU A 215 16.90 10.23 9.78
N THR A 216 17.80 9.98 8.83
CA THR A 216 19.06 9.27 9.07
C THR A 216 20.24 10.17 9.46
N ASN A 217 20.09 11.51 9.43
CA ASN A 217 21.17 12.43 9.81
C ASN A 217 20.81 13.27 11.04
N TRP A 218 21.66 13.20 12.08
CA TRP A 218 21.60 14.04 13.28
C TRP A 218 21.53 15.54 12.97
N ASP A 219 22.12 16.00 11.86
CA ASP A 219 22.11 17.40 11.44
C ASP A 219 20.76 17.86 10.83
N THR A 220 19.78 16.95 10.70
CA THR A 220 18.45 17.23 10.12
C THR A 220 17.30 17.08 11.12
N LEU A 221 17.62 16.83 12.40
CA LEU A 221 16.69 16.85 13.55
C LEU A 221 16.72 18.21 14.25
#